data_AF-A0A1F2YBR9-F1
#
_entry.id   AF-A0A1F2YBR9-F1
#
_cell.length_a   1.000
_cell.length_b   1.000
_cell.length_c   1.000
_cell.angle_alpha   90.00
_cell.angle_beta   90.00
_cell.angle_gamma   90.00
#
_symmetry.space_group_name_H-M   'P 1'
#
loop_
_entity.id
_entity.type
_entity.pdbx_description
1 polymer ?
#
loop_
_entity_poly.entity_id
_entity_poly.type
_entity_poly.pdbx_seq_one_letter_code
_entity_poly.pdbx_strand_id
1 'polypeptide(L)' 'MRRLKAKGEFKVHLLAYVLVNAFLVVIWAVSGANFFWPVFPILGWGIGLVFHAWDVYGNEPSEEKIRREMDKLG' A
#
# COMPACT_ATOMS: atom_id res chain seq x y z
N MET A 1 -14.64 9.71 11.87
CA MET A 1 -14.76 9.87 10.39
C MET A 1 -13.42 9.96 9.65
N ARG A 2 -12.38 10.67 10.14
CA ARG A 2 -11.06 10.79 9.48
C ARG A 2 -10.37 9.45 9.13
N ARG A 3 -10.48 8.43 9.99
CA ARG A 3 -9.84 7.11 9.81
C ARG A 3 -10.45 6.24 8.69
N LEU A 4 -11.74 6.38 8.40
CA LEU A 4 -12.39 5.63 7.30
C LEU A 4 -11.96 6.17 5.93
N LYS A 5 -11.72 7.49 5.82
CA LYS A 5 -11.18 8.11 4.60
C LYS A 5 -9.75 7.66 4.31
N ALA A 6 -8.88 7.62 5.34
CA ALA A 6 -7.48 7.19 5.18
C ALA A 6 -7.35 5.74 4.68
N LYS A 7 -8.17 4.80 5.20
CA LYS A 7 -8.20 3.43 4.69
C LYS A 7 -8.73 3.33 3.24
N GLY A 8 -9.62 4.24 2.84
CA GLY A 8 -10.13 4.34 1.48
C GLY A 8 -9.09 4.88 0.48
N GLU A 9 -8.38 5.94 0.83
CA GLU A 9 -7.33 6.54 0.00
C GLU A 9 -6.17 5.56 -0.24
N PHE A 10 -5.76 4.81 0.80
CA PHE A 10 -4.74 3.77 0.63
C PHE A 10 -5.18 2.65 -0.33
N LYS A 11 -6.44 2.21 -0.27
CA LYS A 11 -6.97 1.20 -1.19
C LYS A 11 -6.99 1.69 -2.63
N VAL A 12 -7.33 2.96 -2.86
CA VAL A 12 -7.31 3.57 -4.20
C VAL A 12 -5.87 3.64 -4.74
N HIS A 13 -4.90 4.02 -3.92
CA HIS A 13 -3.49 4.02 -4.31
C HIS A 13 -2.94 2.61 -4.59
N LEU A 14 -3.30 1.62 -3.77
CA LEU A 14 -2.95 0.22 -4.02
C LEU A 14 -3.56 -0.29 -5.32
N LEU A 15 -4.84 -0.01 -5.58
CA LEU A 15 -5.52 -0.42 -6.81
C LEU A 15 -4.89 0.24 -8.04
N ALA A 16 -4.61 1.54 -7.98
CA ALA A 16 -3.92 2.27 -9.04
C ALA A 16 -2.53 1.69 -9.29
N TYR A 17 -1.77 1.36 -8.24
CA TYR A 17 -0.47 0.70 -8.35
C TYR A 17 -0.58 -0.63 -9.07
N VAL A 18 -1.53 -1.50 -8.70
CA VAL A 18 -1.72 -2.80 -9.35
C VAL A 18 -2.11 -2.63 -10.82
N LEU A 19 -3.05 -1.75 -11.14
CA LEU A 19 -3.52 -1.51 -12.50
C LEU A 19 -2.41 -0.96 -13.41
N VAL A 20 -1.66 0.04 -12.95
CA VAL A 20 -0.57 0.63 -13.71
C VAL A 20 0.54 -0.39 -13.95
N ASN A 21 0.98 -1.11 -12.91
CA ASN A 21 2.05 -2.11 -13.09
C ASN A 21 1.60 -3.28 -13.97
N ALA A 22 0.37 -3.76 -13.85
CA ALA A 22 -0.18 -4.77 -14.75
C ALA A 22 -0.17 -4.28 -16.21
N PHE A 23 -0.57 -3.03 -16.44
CA PHE A 23 -0.54 -2.43 -17.77
C PHE A 23 0.88 -2.33 -18.35
N LEU A 24 1.87 -1.93 -17.54
CA LEU A 24 3.28 -1.89 -17.95
C LEU A 24 3.83 -3.28 -18.27
N VAL A 25 3.45 -4.30 -17.51
CA VAL A 25 3.81 -5.70 -17.77
C VAL A 25 3.19 -6.19 -19.08
N VAL A 26 1.93 -5.84 -19.36
CA VAL A 26 1.29 -6.15 -20.65
C VAL A 26 2.02 -5.47 -21.79
N ILE A 27 2.36 -4.18 -21.67
CA ILE A 27 3.17 -3.45 -22.67
C ILE A 27 4.49 -4.17 -22.91
N TRP A 28 5.19 -4.55 -21.84
CA TRP A 28 6.45 -5.28 -21.96
C TRP A 28 6.28 -6.62 -22.69
N ALA A 29 5.24 -7.38 -22.35
CA ALA A 29 4.96 -8.68 -22.95
C ALA A 29 4.65 -8.58 -24.45
N VAL A 30 3.91 -7.55 -24.88
CA VAL A 30 3.59 -7.32 -26.32
C VAL A 30 4.71 -6.61 -27.07
N SER A 31 5.57 -5.86 -26.37
CA SER A 31 6.71 -5.15 -26.95
C SER A 31 7.85 -6.09 -27.39
N GLY A 32 7.90 -7.32 -26.87
CA GLY A 32 9.01 -8.25 -27.14
C GLY A 32 10.36 -7.75 -26.59
N ALA A 33 10.35 -6.89 -25.58
CA ALA A 33 11.57 -6.34 -25.00
C ALA A 33 12.34 -7.43 -24.24
N ASN A 34 13.62 -7.63 -24.57
CA ASN A 34 14.47 -8.62 -23.89
C ASN A 34 14.69 -8.32 -22.39
N PHE A 35 14.53 -7.07 -21.97
CA PHE A 35 14.76 -6.64 -20.60
C PHE A 35 13.45 -6.24 -19.92
N PHE A 36 13.21 -6.79 -18.72
CA PHE A 36 12.01 -6.52 -17.90
C PHE A 36 12.10 -5.15 -17.22
N TRP A 37 12.01 -4.09 -18.02
CA TRP A 37 12.02 -2.70 -17.54
C TRP A 37 10.87 -2.33 -16.58
N PRO A 38 9.69 -3.00 -16.53
CA PRO A 38 8.68 -2.72 -15.50
C PRO A 38 9.19 -2.90 -14.07
N VAL A 39 10.32 -3.59 -13.85
CA VAL A 39 10.95 -3.75 -12.53
C VAL A 39 11.23 -2.40 -11.84
N PHE A 40 11.60 -1.37 -12.60
CA PHE A 40 11.94 -0.06 -12.03
C PHE A 40 10.71 0.65 -11.41
N PRO A 41 9.59 0.84 -12.13
CA PRO A 41 8.39 1.40 -11.53
C PRO A 41 7.80 0.50 -10.44
N ILE A 42 7.86 -0.84 -10.59
CA ILE A 42 7.41 -1.79 -9.56
C ILE A 42 8.17 -1.54 -8.25
N LEU A 43 9.51 -1.54 -8.28
CA LEU A 43 10.32 -1.37 -7.07
C LEU A 43 10.28 0.05 -6.54
N GLY A 44 10.42 1.06 -7.41
CA GLY A 44 10.45 2.47 -7.02
C GLY A 44 9.16 2.92 -6.33
N TRP A 45 8.00 2.57 -6.90
CA TRP A 45 6.71 2.90 -6.29
C TRP A 45 6.28 1.90 -5.23
N GLY A 46 6.68 0.62 -5.37
CA GLY A 46 6.33 -0.44 -4.42
C GLY A 46 6.91 -0.20 -3.03
N ILE A 47 8.13 0.33 -2.95
CA ILE A 47 8.76 0.69 -1.67
C ILE A 47 7.95 1.79 -0.95
N GLY A 48 7.56 2.85 -1.67
CA GLY A 48 6.73 3.92 -1.10
C GLY A 48 5.36 3.41 -0.63
N LEU A 49 4.76 2.48 -1.37
CA LEU A 49 3.49 1.85 -1.00
C LEU A 49 3.63 0.99 0.26
N VAL A 50 4.73 0.23 0.40
CA VAL A 50 5.02 -0.57 1.60
C VAL A 50 5.23 0.30 2.82
N PHE A 51 5.96 1.42 2.71
CA PHE A 51 6.10 2.37 3.81
C PHE A 51 4.76 2.99 4.23
N HIS A 52 3.91 3.35 3.26
CA HIS A 52 2.57 3.85 3.55
C HIS A 52 1.68 2.78 4.18
N ALA A 53 1.78 1.52 3.72
CA ALA A 53 1.09 0.39 4.31
C ALA A 53 1.54 0.16 5.76
N TRP A 54 2.84 0.26 6.04
CA TRP A 54 3.38 0.12 7.39
C TRP A 54 2.88 1.23 8.30
N ASP A 55 2.79 2.47 7.83
CA ASP A 55 2.25 3.57 8.64
C ASP A 55 0.75 3.38 8.92
N VAL A 56 -0.03 2.89 7.94
CA VAL A 56 -1.48 2.68 8.08
C VAL A 56 -1.82 1.43 8.91
N TYR A 57 -1.08 0.33 8.76
CA TYR A 57 -1.38 -0.96 9.40
C TYR A 57 -0.46 -1.28 10.60
N GLY A 58 0.78 -0.80 10.61
CA GLY A 58 1.73 -0.97 11.72
C GLY A 58 1.46 -0.03 12.91
N ASN A 59 0.69 1.03 12.69
CA ASN A 59 0.28 1.98 13.73
C ASN A 59 -1.15 1.73 14.23
N GLU A 60 -1.67 0.50 14.12
CA GLU A 60 -2.81 0.06 14.91
C GLU A 60 -2.30 -0.38 16.29
N PRO A 61 -2.41 0.46 17.35
CA PRO A 61 -2.46 -0.12 18.68
C PRO A 61 -3.66 -1.06 18.66
N SER A 62 -3.39 -2.37 18.77
CA SER A 62 -4.41 -3.41 18.97
C SER A 62 -5.51 -2.83 19.87
N GLU A 63 -6.78 -2.99 19.50
CA GLU A 63 -7.89 -2.51 20.32
C GLU A 63 -7.80 -3.02 21.77
N GLU A 64 -7.11 -4.16 21.99
CA GLU A 64 -6.76 -4.67 23.31
C GLU A 64 -5.79 -3.75 24.09
N LYS A 65 -4.85 -3.11 23.40
CA LYS A 65 -3.90 -2.15 23.98
C LYS A 65 -4.60 -0.83 24.34
N ILE A 66 -5.55 -0.38 23.52
CA ILE A 66 -6.37 0.80 23.80
C ILE A 66 -7.29 0.53 25.00
N ARG A 67 -7.96 -0.63 25.04
CA ARG A 67 -8.77 -1.05 26.21
C ARG A 67 -7.96 -1.15 27.49
N ARG A 68 -6.77 -1.75 27.44
CA ARG A 68 -5.89 -1.86 28.62
C ARG A 68 -5.43 -0.53 29.19
N GLU A 69 -5.21 0.48 28.34
CA GLU A 69 -4.85 1.83 28.81
C GLU A 69 -6.06 2.56 29.41
N MET A 70 -7.27 2.38 28.85
CA MET A 70 -8.50 2.94 29.41
C MET A 70 -8.85 2.33 30.78
N ASP A 71 -8.69 1.02 30.96
CA ASP A 71 -8.91 0.33 32.24
C ASP A 71 -7.86 0.68 33.31
N LYS A 72 -6.69 1.20 32.92
CA LYS A 72 -5.67 1.67 33.87
C LYS A 72 -5.86 3.11 34.32
N LEU A 73 -6.68 3.88 33.61
CA LEU A 73 -6.92 5.30 33.86
C LEU A 73 -8.32 5.58 34.44
N GLY A 74 -9.18 4.57 34.56
CA GLY A 74 -10.44 4.59 35.31
C GLY A 74 -10.30 3.89 36.65
#